data_AF-A0A3N0XBU1-F1
#
_entry.id   AF-A0A3N0XBU1-F1
#
_cell.length_a   1.000
_cell.length_b   1.000
_cell.length_c   1.000
_cell.angle_alpha   90.00
_cell.angle_beta   90.00
_cell.angle_gamma   90.00
#
_symmetry.space_group_name_H-M   'P 1'
#
loop_
_entity.id
_entity.type
_entity.pdbx_description
1 polymer ?
#
loop_
_entity_poly.entity_id
_entity_poly.type
_entity_poly.pdbx_seq_one_letter_code
_entity_poly.pdbx_strand_id
1 'polypeptide(L)'
;MAKNIEIINHSVPFLSQNIEDYTLENRLSPKPFADFYCETDINKIEKTRPYFVYHDRVYQYFSLYKKTVNQTDERGQFIYPAEEKKKNVPLAYFENSADNKSRTYFFKKQVEDLSPFIKTVAPSYYNYSSVFYDNVNNPSGNDRKYSYANNPDKEVYKQKQIEVNGNTIRLITSKDSKALEQLLKDFLRVSKEFGIVTNLNVKDWSAMVYHPKKFEVKQFIMLYKPDSGTDYDPNKAPAERYNDYEVAVAADSTAAYEDNYLAANGEIHKDTINIRDFNPNVDREIAPEDYFKRNVSHFYYYTQDLKNLLENVDTIKTDDFFSDSVHLFIWIAFALAILIFSFRVTDLRALLFSIISAGVIILLVTLFCVFFAFVGGFKNAFFILYTILTVGVIILLIPLITIGKARKIVTSIFMIISMVGFPLFIWLIFGIVNEHQVSDCRTKVYIGDNYMNCKGVLDNLGLTSSYIMLISTFVFLYFYTGFVKKWKAIPE
;
A
#
# COMPACT_ATOMS: atom_id res chain seq x y z
N MET A 1 -12.77 -20.42 5.15
CA MET A 1 -11.62 -19.50 4.96
C MET A 1 -10.76 -19.36 6.21
N ALA A 2 -11.30 -18.91 7.35
CA ALA A 2 -10.53 -18.70 8.58
C ALA A 2 -9.65 -19.90 9.00
N LYS A 3 -10.22 -21.12 8.99
CA LYS A 3 -9.46 -22.35 9.27
C LYS A 3 -8.28 -22.58 8.30
N ASN A 4 -8.44 -22.25 7.02
CA ASN A 4 -7.35 -22.40 6.04
C ASN A 4 -6.25 -21.37 6.30
N ILE A 5 -6.60 -20.14 6.66
CA ILE A 5 -5.65 -19.08 7.04
C ILE A 5 -4.86 -19.49 8.29
N GLU A 6 -5.53 -20.09 9.28
CA GLU A 6 -4.87 -20.61 10.49
C GLU A 6 -3.85 -21.71 10.15
N ILE A 7 -4.23 -22.69 9.32
CA ILE A 7 -3.33 -23.74 8.82
C ILE A 7 -2.12 -23.12 8.11
N ILE A 8 -2.36 -22.13 7.24
CA ILE A 8 -1.31 -21.43 6.50
C ILE A 8 -0.36 -20.71 7.45
N ASN A 9 -0.86 -19.85 8.34
CA ASN A 9 -0.04 -19.08 9.29
C ASN A 9 0.79 -19.99 10.21
N HIS A 10 0.30 -21.18 10.56
CA HIS A 10 1.05 -22.14 11.36
C HIS A 10 2.08 -22.96 10.56
N SER A 11 1.94 -23.07 9.24
CA SER A 11 2.80 -23.92 8.40
C SER A 11 3.89 -23.14 7.67
N VAL A 12 3.65 -21.87 7.34
CA VAL A 12 4.61 -20.97 6.68
C VAL A 12 5.96 -20.84 7.41
N PRO A 13 6.04 -20.89 8.76
CA PRO A 13 7.34 -20.95 9.45
C PRO A 13 8.26 -22.06 8.95
N PHE A 14 7.74 -23.10 8.30
CA PHE A 14 8.52 -24.23 7.80
C PHE A 14 8.84 -24.14 6.31
N LEU A 15 8.36 -23.13 5.59
CA LEU A 15 8.67 -22.95 4.16
C LEU A 15 10.12 -22.52 3.92
N SER A 16 10.77 -21.83 4.86
CA SER A 16 12.21 -21.55 4.78
C SER A 16 12.62 -20.82 3.48
N GLN A 17 11.91 -19.77 3.07
CA GLN A 17 12.15 -19.11 1.77
C GLN A 17 13.00 -17.85 1.85
N ASN A 18 13.06 -17.21 3.02
CA ASN A 18 13.89 -16.03 3.29
C ASN A 18 14.68 -16.27 4.57
N ILE A 19 16.00 -16.10 4.54
CA ILE A 19 16.88 -16.33 5.70
C ILE A 19 16.65 -15.32 6.83
N GLU A 20 16.28 -14.08 6.51
CA GLU A 20 16.10 -13.02 7.50
C GLU A 20 14.95 -13.33 8.47
N ASP A 21 13.90 -14.01 8.01
CA ASP A 21 12.77 -14.39 8.89
C ASP A 21 13.17 -15.33 10.04
N TYR A 22 14.36 -15.92 9.98
CA TYR A 22 14.86 -16.91 10.93
C TYR A 22 16.00 -16.38 11.82
N THR A 23 16.31 -15.08 11.76
CA THR A 23 17.32 -14.41 12.60
C THR A 23 16.81 -14.10 14.00
N LEU A 24 17.72 -13.94 14.97
CA LEU A 24 17.37 -13.78 16.40
C LEU A 24 16.51 -12.54 16.71
N GLU A 25 16.58 -11.49 15.89
CA GLU A 25 15.78 -10.27 16.06
C GLU A 25 14.27 -10.52 15.90
N ASN A 26 13.90 -11.55 15.13
CA ASN A 26 12.51 -11.90 14.86
C ASN A 26 11.87 -12.76 15.97
N ARG A 27 12.66 -13.24 16.93
CA ARG A 27 12.15 -14.10 18.00
C ARG A 27 11.27 -13.29 18.97
N LEU A 28 10.10 -13.82 19.32
CA LEU A 28 9.17 -13.19 20.24
C LEU A 28 8.72 -14.09 21.42
N SER A 29 9.14 -15.36 21.42
CA SER A 29 8.80 -16.35 22.44
C SER A 29 10.04 -17.12 22.90
N PRO A 30 10.19 -17.39 24.22
CA PRO A 30 9.29 -17.04 25.32
C PRO A 30 9.22 -15.53 25.59
N LYS A 31 8.29 -15.12 26.47
CA LYS A 31 7.95 -13.72 26.80
C LYS A 31 9.14 -12.74 26.90
N PRO A 32 10.31 -13.08 27.48
CA PRO A 32 11.46 -12.17 27.50
C PRO A 32 11.85 -11.60 26.13
N PHE A 33 11.70 -12.36 25.04
CA PHE A 33 11.99 -11.89 23.68
C PHE A 33 10.98 -10.84 23.17
N ALA A 34 9.73 -10.86 23.65
CA ALA A 34 8.72 -9.85 23.29
C ALA A 34 8.80 -8.59 24.16
N ASP A 35 9.32 -8.72 25.39
CA ASP A 35 9.45 -7.64 26.37
C ASP A 35 10.72 -6.80 26.19
N PHE A 36 11.81 -7.41 25.69
CA PHE A 36 13.09 -6.73 25.48
C PHE A 36 13.27 -6.28 24.03
N TYR A 37 13.96 -5.16 23.87
CA TYR A 37 14.33 -4.62 22.58
C TYR A 37 15.60 -5.29 22.07
N CYS A 38 15.55 -5.83 20.85
CA CYS A 38 16.72 -6.36 20.16
C CYS A 38 17.40 -5.21 19.40
N GLU A 39 18.62 -4.86 19.80
CA GLU A 39 19.49 -3.96 19.05
C GLU A 39 20.35 -4.77 18.08
N THR A 40 20.43 -4.30 16.85
CA THR A 40 21.23 -4.90 15.77
C THR A 40 22.25 -3.94 15.16
N ASP A 41 22.18 -2.64 15.47
CA ASP A 41 23.17 -1.66 15.07
C ASP A 41 24.45 -1.84 15.90
N ILE A 42 25.52 -2.31 15.24
CA ILE A 42 26.83 -2.61 15.85
C ILE A 42 27.42 -1.42 16.63
N ASN A 43 27.09 -0.19 16.24
CA ASN A 43 27.57 1.03 16.91
C ASN A 43 26.88 1.27 18.26
N LYS A 44 25.73 0.62 18.48
CA LYS A 44 24.91 0.77 19.69
C LYS A 44 24.99 -0.46 20.61
N ILE A 45 25.88 -1.42 20.31
CA ILE A 45 26.11 -2.63 21.11
C ILE A 45 27.18 -2.37 22.18
N GLU A 46 26.88 -2.75 23.42
CA GLU A 46 27.82 -2.73 24.54
C GLU A 46 28.72 -3.99 24.53
N LYS A 47 29.95 -3.86 24.00
CA LYS A 47 30.94 -4.96 23.88
C LYS A 47 31.32 -5.64 25.21
N THR A 48 31.18 -4.95 26.34
CA THR A 48 31.53 -5.50 27.68
C THR A 48 30.38 -6.29 28.32
N ARG A 49 29.22 -6.33 27.67
CA ARG A 49 28.02 -7.05 28.11
C ARG A 49 27.75 -8.25 27.20
N PRO A 50 26.89 -9.19 27.60
CA PRO A 50 26.49 -10.30 26.72
C PRO A 50 25.90 -9.79 25.40
N TYR A 51 26.33 -10.39 24.29
CA TYR A 51 25.80 -10.19 22.94
C TYR A 51 25.90 -11.51 22.17
N PHE A 52 25.14 -11.63 21.09
CA PHE A 52 25.13 -12.79 20.20
C PHE A 52 25.59 -12.38 18.82
N VAL A 53 26.34 -13.25 18.13
CA VAL A 53 26.83 -12.96 16.78
C VAL A 53 26.58 -14.16 15.87
N TYR A 54 26.10 -13.88 14.67
CA TYR A 54 26.03 -14.81 13.56
C TYR A 54 26.61 -14.15 12.32
N HIS A 55 27.82 -14.56 11.92
CA HIS A 55 28.60 -13.93 10.86
C HIS A 55 28.76 -12.41 11.12
N ASP A 56 27.98 -11.58 10.43
CA ASP A 56 27.95 -10.12 10.45
C ASP A 56 26.77 -9.54 11.23
N ARG A 57 25.82 -10.37 11.65
CA ARG A 57 24.66 -9.94 12.45
C ARG A 57 25.00 -10.03 13.94
N VAL A 58 24.91 -8.90 14.63
CA VAL A 58 25.12 -8.79 16.08
C VAL A 58 23.79 -8.48 16.75
N TYR A 59 23.50 -9.16 17.87
CA TYR A 59 22.25 -9.00 18.61
C TYR A 59 22.54 -8.73 20.08
N GLN A 60 21.90 -7.70 20.64
CA GLN A 60 21.91 -7.45 22.08
C GLN A 60 20.52 -7.04 22.56
N TYR A 61 20.09 -7.63 23.68
CA TYR A 61 18.75 -7.41 24.22
C TYR A 61 18.78 -6.40 25.36
N PHE A 62 17.94 -5.38 25.28
CA PHE A 62 17.83 -4.33 26.29
C PHE A 62 16.44 -4.32 26.92
N SER A 63 16.39 -4.23 28.25
CA SER A 63 15.16 -3.77 28.90
C SER A 63 14.99 -2.27 28.70
N LEU A 64 13.75 -1.83 28.51
CA LEU A 64 13.41 -0.46 28.19
C LEU A 64 12.69 0.25 29.34
N TYR A 65 12.83 1.57 29.40
CA TYR A 65 11.93 2.42 30.16
C TYR A 65 11.41 3.55 29.27
N LYS A 66 10.17 4.00 29.55
CA LYS A 66 9.47 4.96 28.70
C LYS A 66 9.31 6.33 29.34
N LYS A 67 9.33 7.38 28.51
CA LYS A 67 8.97 8.76 28.88
C LYS A 67 8.04 9.35 27.83
N THR A 68 6.87 9.81 28.26
CA THR A 68 5.89 10.45 27.38
C THR A 68 5.98 11.96 27.51
N VAL A 69 6.01 12.65 26.37
CA VAL A 69 6.05 14.11 26.27
C VAL A 69 4.86 14.58 25.43
N ASN A 70 4.20 15.65 25.89
CA ASN A 70 3.04 16.25 25.21
C ASN A 70 3.34 17.65 24.65
N GLN A 71 4.55 18.16 24.89
CA GLN A 71 4.96 19.51 24.51
C GLN A 71 5.74 19.47 23.20
N THR A 72 5.48 20.42 22.32
CA THR A 72 6.19 20.61 21.06
C THR A 72 7.00 21.91 21.08
N ASP A 73 8.07 21.96 20.30
CA ASP A 73 8.85 23.17 20.06
C ASP A 73 8.16 24.12 19.07
N GLU A 74 8.81 25.25 18.76
CA GLU A 74 8.30 26.27 17.83
C GLU A 74 8.09 25.74 16.40
N ARG A 75 8.69 24.60 16.05
CA ARG A 75 8.58 23.92 14.76
C ARG A 75 7.54 22.79 14.79
N GLY A 76 6.84 22.60 15.90
CA GLY A 76 5.85 21.55 16.07
C GLY A 76 6.43 20.16 16.34
N GLN A 77 7.73 20.04 16.64
CA GLN A 77 8.35 18.77 16.99
C GLN A 77 8.28 18.49 18.49
N PHE A 78 8.00 17.26 18.89
CA PHE A 78 7.95 16.89 20.31
C PHE A 78 9.30 17.07 21.00
N ILE A 79 9.29 17.81 22.11
CA ILE A 79 10.50 18.12 22.87
C ILE A 79 11.13 16.83 23.40
N TYR A 80 12.42 16.66 23.17
CA TYR A 80 13.16 15.51 23.69
C TYR A 80 13.33 15.63 25.22
N PRO A 81 13.16 14.53 26.00
CA PRO A 81 13.32 14.57 27.45
C PRO A 81 14.67 15.12 27.91
N ALA A 82 14.64 16.26 28.62
CA ALA A 82 15.84 17.04 28.92
C ALA A 82 16.83 16.31 29.85
N GLU A 83 16.34 15.52 30.80
CA GLU A 83 17.19 14.78 31.74
C GLU A 83 17.94 13.65 31.04
N GLU A 84 17.28 12.94 30.14
CA GLU A 84 17.88 11.89 29.31
C GLU A 84 18.88 12.46 28.31
N LYS A 85 18.60 13.65 27.75
CA LYS A 85 19.56 14.38 26.91
C LYS A 85 20.82 14.77 27.69
N LYS A 86 20.67 15.32 28.90
CA LYS A 86 21.83 15.70 29.76
C LYS A 86 22.68 14.49 30.15
N LYS A 87 22.03 13.36 30.43
CA LYS A 87 22.70 12.11 30.81
C LYS A 87 23.20 11.29 29.62
N ASN A 88 22.95 11.77 28.39
CA ASN A 88 23.28 11.08 27.15
C ASN A 88 22.77 9.62 27.12
N VAL A 89 21.53 9.41 27.59
CA VAL A 89 20.97 8.06 27.66
C VAL A 89 20.65 7.57 26.24
N PRO A 90 21.09 6.36 25.85
CA PRO A 90 20.81 5.83 24.52
C PRO A 90 19.31 5.56 24.32
N LEU A 91 18.76 6.15 23.27
CA LEU A 91 17.40 5.91 22.80
C LEU A 91 17.35 4.59 22.03
N ALA A 92 16.29 3.80 22.23
CA ALA A 92 15.97 2.66 21.38
C ALA A 92 15.09 3.13 20.21
N TYR A 93 13.89 3.65 20.51
CA TYR A 93 12.96 4.18 19.51
C TYR A 93 11.96 5.14 20.16
N PHE A 94 11.08 5.74 19.35
CA PHE A 94 9.96 6.55 19.83
C PHE A 94 8.69 6.25 19.04
N GLU A 95 7.54 6.49 19.67
CA GLU A 95 6.22 6.33 19.07
C GLU A 95 5.38 7.58 19.32
N ASN A 96 4.65 8.04 18.30
CA ASN A 96 3.64 9.08 18.46
C ASN A 96 2.31 8.44 18.86
N SER A 97 1.51 9.12 19.68
CA SER A 97 0.13 8.71 19.92
C SER A 97 -0.71 8.79 18.64
N ALA A 98 -1.79 8.01 18.57
CA ALA A 98 -2.66 7.97 17.40
C ALA A 98 -3.27 9.34 17.03
N ASP A 99 -3.49 10.20 18.03
CA ASP A 99 -3.97 11.58 17.86
C ASP A 99 -2.83 12.60 17.65
N ASN A 100 -1.58 12.13 17.61
CA ASN A 100 -0.36 12.91 17.47
C ASN A 100 -0.25 14.08 18.48
N LYS A 101 -0.81 13.91 19.69
CA LYS A 101 -0.72 14.89 20.79
C LYS A 101 0.38 14.57 21.80
N SER A 102 0.96 13.38 21.71
CA SER A 102 2.05 12.96 22.58
C SER A 102 3.04 12.08 21.84
N ARG A 103 4.28 12.07 22.31
CA ARG A 103 5.33 11.14 21.89
C ARG A 103 5.88 10.39 23.08
N THR A 104 5.94 9.08 23.00
CA THR A 104 6.58 8.21 23.96
C THR A 104 7.96 7.82 23.45
N TYR A 105 8.99 8.20 24.18
CA TYR A 105 10.39 7.81 23.96
C TYR A 105 10.71 6.57 24.78
N PHE A 106 11.37 5.59 24.16
CA PHE A 106 11.80 4.35 24.79
C PHE A 106 13.32 4.33 24.89
N PHE A 107 13.84 4.35 26.11
CA PHE A 107 15.26 4.42 26.41
C PHE A 107 15.79 3.07 26.88
N LYS A 108 17.02 2.75 26.48
CA LYS A 108 17.71 1.54 26.94
C LYS A 108 18.07 1.68 28.41
N LYS A 109 17.76 0.65 29.20
CA LYS A 109 18.01 0.61 30.64
C LYS A 109 19.24 -0.22 30.99
N GLN A 110 19.22 -1.50 30.62
CA GLN A 110 20.29 -2.44 30.89
C GLN A 110 20.24 -3.60 29.88
N VAL A 111 21.40 -4.21 29.64
CA VAL A 111 21.51 -5.42 28.82
C VAL A 111 21.01 -6.63 29.61
N GLU A 112 20.16 -7.43 28.97
CA GLU A 112 19.57 -8.65 29.53
C GLU A 112 20.18 -9.88 28.84
N ASP A 113 20.63 -10.85 29.64
CA ASP A 113 21.23 -12.07 29.11
C ASP A 113 20.18 -13.13 28.77
N LEU A 114 19.94 -13.33 27.48
CA LEU A 114 19.01 -14.35 26.97
C LEU A 114 19.69 -15.67 26.60
N SER A 115 20.98 -15.86 26.94
CA SER A 115 21.72 -17.11 26.69
C SER A 115 21.00 -18.37 27.17
N PRO A 116 20.28 -18.39 28.32
CA PRO A 116 19.53 -19.58 28.76
C PRO A 116 18.44 -20.05 27.79
N PHE A 117 17.93 -19.16 26.93
CA PHE A 117 16.86 -19.46 25.98
C PHE A 117 17.35 -19.67 24.54
N ILE A 118 18.61 -19.34 24.24
CA ILE A 118 19.19 -19.38 22.89
C ILE A 118 20.00 -20.67 22.72
N LYS A 119 19.45 -21.61 21.94
CA LYS A 119 20.11 -22.89 21.63
C LYS A 119 21.13 -22.77 20.49
N THR A 120 20.95 -21.78 19.64
CA THR A 120 21.79 -21.50 18.47
C THR A 120 21.61 -20.04 18.04
N VAL A 121 22.68 -19.47 17.50
CA VAL A 121 22.69 -18.14 16.88
C VAL A 121 22.48 -18.20 15.37
N ALA A 122 22.61 -19.39 14.78
CA ALA A 122 22.31 -19.61 13.36
C ALA A 122 20.81 -19.46 13.08
N PRO A 123 20.41 -19.16 11.82
CA PRO A 123 19.02 -19.09 11.40
C PRO A 123 18.25 -20.32 11.86
N SER A 124 17.12 -20.12 12.54
CA SER A 124 16.37 -21.20 13.17
C SER A 124 14.87 -20.98 13.18
N TYR A 125 14.10 -22.07 13.06
CA TYR A 125 12.64 -22.09 13.24
C TYR A 125 12.18 -21.58 14.61
N TYR A 126 13.06 -21.54 15.61
CA TYR A 126 12.78 -20.89 16.91
C TYR A 126 12.54 -19.38 16.79
N ASN A 127 13.05 -18.75 15.73
CA ASN A 127 13.07 -17.29 15.62
C ASN A 127 11.98 -16.72 14.70
N TYR A 128 11.24 -17.57 13.99
CA TYR A 128 10.22 -17.11 13.03
C TYR A 128 8.97 -16.58 13.74
N SER A 129 8.55 -15.34 13.45
CA SER A 129 7.35 -14.72 14.04
C SER A 129 6.42 -14.01 13.05
N SER A 130 6.79 -13.93 11.76
CA SER A 130 6.00 -13.24 10.74
C SER A 130 4.62 -13.90 10.55
N VAL A 131 3.56 -13.09 10.57
CA VAL A 131 2.20 -13.55 10.26
C VAL A 131 2.03 -13.49 8.74
N PHE A 132 1.80 -14.66 8.11
CA PHE A 132 1.75 -14.74 6.65
C PHE A 132 0.56 -13.96 6.06
N TYR A 133 -0.62 -14.08 6.67
CA TYR A 133 -1.82 -13.38 6.21
C TYR A 133 -2.68 -12.89 7.37
N ASP A 134 -2.90 -11.57 7.42
CA ASP A 134 -3.82 -10.88 8.34
C ASP A 134 -4.34 -9.57 7.74
N ASN A 135 -5.36 -9.65 6.89
CA ASN A 135 -5.88 -8.47 6.20
C ASN A 135 -6.55 -7.44 7.15
N VAL A 136 -6.92 -7.83 8.37
CA VAL A 136 -7.58 -6.93 9.33
C VAL A 136 -6.57 -5.98 9.97
N ASN A 137 -5.42 -6.51 10.42
CA ASN A 137 -4.41 -5.72 11.15
C ASN A 137 -3.14 -5.44 10.33
N ASN A 138 -2.99 -6.04 9.15
CA ASN A 138 -1.92 -5.74 8.21
C ASN A 138 -2.44 -5.82 6.75
N PRO A 139 -3.31 -4.88 6.35
CA PRO A 139 -3.88 -4.88 5.01
C PRO A 139 -2.80 -4.67 3.94
N SER A 140 -2.99 -5.33 2.81
CA SER A 140 -2.07 -5.25 1.66
C SER A 140 -2.04 -3.85 1.06
N GLY A 141 -1.02 -3.55 0.25
CA GLY A 141 -0.89 -2.25 -0.41
C GLY A 141 -2.08 -1.90 -1.30
N ASN A 142 -2.75 -2.92 -1.88
CA ASN A 142 -3.95 -2.75 -2.70
C ASN A 142 -5.18 -2.37 -1.87
N ASP A 143 -5.39 -3.01 -0.71
CA ASP A 143 -6.49 -2.66 0.19
C ASP A 143 -6.30 -1.30 0.89
N ARG A 144 -5.05 -0.88 1.16
CA ARG A 144 -4.74 0.47 1.67
C ARG A 144 -5.18 1.58 0.72
N LYS A 145 -5.29 1.29 -0.58
CA LYS A 145 -5.70 2.27 -1.59
C LYS A 145 -7.20 2.59 -1.52
N TYR A 146 -8.00 1.65 -1.01
CA TYR A 146 -9.46 1.76 -0.93
C TYR A 146 -9.99 1.90 0.51
N SER A 147 -9.27 1.39 1.51
CA SER A 147 -9.65 1.47 2.91
C SER A 147 -8.82 2.52 3.67
N TYR A 148 -9.32 3.75 3.69
CA TYR A 148 -8.80 4.82 4.57
C TYR A 148 -9.24 4.67 6.04
N ALA A 149 -9.98 3.60 6.38
CA ALA A 149 -10.72 3.51 7.65
C ALA A 149 -10.01 2.72 8.76
N ASN A 150 -9.12 1.78 8.41
CA ASN A 150 -8.50 0.93 9.42
C ASN A 150 -7.05 1.36 9.69
N ASN A 151 -6.86 2.07 10.79
CA ASN A 151 -5.53 2.23 11.36
C ASN A 151 -5.17 0.86 11.97
N PRO A 152 -4.17 0.12 11.43
CA PRO A 152 -3.87 -1.22 11.89
C PRO A 152 -3.53 -1.22 13.38
N ASP A 153 -4.20 -2.07 14.16
CA ASP A 153 -3.89 -2.24 15.58
C ASP A 153 -2.58 -3.02 15.72
N LYS A 154 -1.49 -2.26 15.88
CA LYS A 154 -0.13 -2.78 16.01
C LYS A 154 0.03 -3.74 17.18
N GLU A 155 -0.72 -3.53 18.27
CA GLU A 155 -0.66 -4.42 19.44
C GLU A 155 -1.30 -5.76 19.12
N VAL A 156 -2.47 -5.77 18.47
CA VAL A 156 -3.13 -7.01 18.03
C VAL A 156 -2.25 -7.79 17.05
N TYR A 157 -1.62 -7.10 16.09
CA TYR A 157 -0.69 -7.74 15.16
C TYR A 157 0.53 -8.35 15.89
N LYS A 158 1.14 -7.61 16.82
CA LYS A 158 2.25 -8.12 17.65
C LYS A 158 1.84 -9.35 18.47
N GLN A 159 0.61 -9.39 19.01
CA GLN A 159 0.11 -10.57 19.71
C GLN A 159 -0.01 -11.79 18.79
N LYS A 160 -0.46 -11.61 17.54
CA LYS A 160 -0.50 -12.69 16.55
C LYS A 160 0.91 -13.18 16.18
N GLN A 161 1.89 -12.30 16.06
CA GLN A 161 3.29 -12.70 15.84
C GLN A 161 3.83 -13.55 17.01
N ILE A 162 3.55 -13.14 18.25
CA ILE A 162 3.89 -13.92 19.46
C ILE A 162 3.22 -15.29 19.44
N GLU A 163 1.95 -15.36 19.02
CA GLU A 163 1.20 -16.60 18.90
C GLU A 163 1.82 -17.56 17.86
N VAL A 164 2.12 -17.06 16.66
CA VAL A 164 2.76 -17.84 15.58
C VAL A 164 4.12 -18.37 16.05
N ASN A 165 4.98 -17.52 16.63
CA ASN A 165 6.28 -17.96 17.13
C ASN A 165 6.12 -18.98 18.28
N GLY A 166 5.21 -18.72 19.22
CA GLY A 166 4.90 -19.64 20.32
C GLY A 166 4.40 -21.01 19.86
N ASN A 167 3.48 -21.05 18.88
CA ASN A 167 2.98 -22.29 18.28
C ASN A 167 4.09 -23.08 17.59
N THR A 168 4.92 -22.39 16.80
CA THR A 168 6.08 -22.97 16.12
C THR A 168 7.04 -23.61 17.13
N ILE A 169 7.40 -22.89 18.18
CA ILE A 169 8.29 -23.36 19.24
C ILE A 169 7.71 -24.58 19.98
N ARG A 170 6.40 -24.56 20.30
CA ARG A 170 5.71 -25.68 20.96
C ARG A 170 5.79 -26.94 20.10
N LEU A 171 5.51 -26.83 18.80
CA LEU A 171 5.53 -27.96 17.87
C LEU A 171 6.92 -28.57 17.72
N ILE A 172 7.96 -27.74 17.52
CA ILE A 172 9.32 -28.28 17.34
C ILE A 172 9.92 -28.78 18.66
N THR A 173 9.58 -28.17 19.80
CA THR A 173 10.10 -28.57 21.11
C THR A 173 9.46 -29.84 21.65
N SER A 174 8.20 -30.14 21.29
CA SER A 174 7.58 -31.43 21.62
C SER A 174 8.28 -32.61 20.92
N LYS A 175 9.04 -32.34 19.85
CA LYS A 175 9.69 -33.32 18.97
C LYS A 175 8.73 -34.33 18.36
N ASP A 176 7.44 -34.00 18.28
CA ASP A 176 6.44 -34.84 17.64
C ASP A 176 6.51 -34.69 16.11
N SER A 177 7.26 -35.58 15.45
CA SER A 177 7.36 -35.58 13.99
C SER A 177 6.03 -35.82 13.30
N LYS A 178 5.10 -36.57 13.92
CA LYS A 178 3.80 -36.85 13.31
C LYS A 178 2.91 -35.61 13.30
N ALA A 179 2.95 -34.82 14.37
CA ALA A 179 2.22 -33.55 14.43
C ALA A 179 2.74 -32.56 13.36
N LEU A 180 4.07 -32.47 13.18
CA LEU A 180 4.67 -31.68 12.11
C LEU A 180 4.23 -32.19 10.74
N GLU A 181 4.38 -33.47 10.45
CA GLU A 181 3.96 -34.06 9.17
C GLU A 181 2.47 -33.82 8.86
N GLN A 182 1.61 -33.92 9.88
CA GLN A 182 0.18 -33.67 9.71
C GLN A 182 -0.11 -32.20 9.38
N LEU A 183 0.58 -31.25 10.03
CA LEU A 183 0.46 -29.82 9.71
C LEU A 183 0.89 -29.53 8.26
N LEU A 184 2.05 -30.04 7.85
CA LEU A 184 2.56 -29.88 6.47
C LEU A 184 1.63 -30.54 5.44
N LYS A 185 1.02 -31.68 5.78
CA LYS A 185 0.02 -32.35 4.95
C LYS A 185 -1.25 -31.52 4.78
N ASP A 186 -1.74 -30.93 5.86
CA ASP A 186 -2.91 -30.05 5.82
C ASP A 186 -2.64 -28.79 5.02
N PHE A 187 -1.43 -28.21 5.13
CA PHE A 187 -0.99 -27.10 4.30
C PHE A 187 -1.00 -27.45 2.82
N LEU A 188 -0.31 -28.52 2.40
CA LEU A 188 -0.25 -28.89 0.98
C LEU A 188 -1.64 -29.27 0.42
N ARG A 189 -2.54 -29.79 1.25
CA ARG A 189 -3.95 -29.98 0.87
C ARG A 189 -4.64 -28.66 0.58
N VAL A 190 -4.52 -27.67 1.46
CA VAL A 190 -5.06 -26.31 1.25
C VAL A 190 -4.44 -25.66 0.01
N SER A 191 -3.12 -25.74 -0.17
CA SER A 191 -2.43 -25.23 -1.35
C SER A 191 -2.95 -25.86 -2.64
N LYS A 192 -3.21 -27.16 -2.65
CA LYS A 192 -3.79 -27.87 -3.78
C LYS A 192 -5.23 -27.44 -4.06
N GLU A 193 -6.06 -27.31 -3.02
CA GLU A 193 -7.43 -26.79 -3.15
C GLU A 193 -7.45 -25.37 -3.74
N PHE A 194 -6.45 -24.55 -3.42
CA PHE A 194 -6.28 -23.19 -3.93
C PHE A 194 -5.51 -23.11 -5.27
N GLY A 195 -5.08 -24.25 -5.83
CA GLY A 195 -4.36 -24.27 -7.10
C GLY A 195 -2.95 -23.65 -7.06
N ILE A 196 -2.32 -23.61 -5.90
CA ILE A 196 -0.97 -23.05 -5.75
C ILE A 196 0.08 -24.01 -6.32
N VAL A 197 0.95 -23.46 -7.16
CA VAL A 197 2.00 -24.22 -7.86
C VAL A 197 3.13 -24.59 -6.89
N THR A 198 3.47 -25.88 -6.82
CA THR A 198 4.56 -26.41 -5.99
C THR A 198 4.97 -27.81 -6.43
N ASN A 199 6.21 -28.23 -6.13
CA ASN A 199 6.66 -29.62 -6.20
C ASN A 199 6.94 -30.23 -4.80
N LEU A 200 6.55 -29.55 -3.73
CA LEU A 200 6.71 -30.05 -2.36
C LEU A 200 5.84 -31.28 -2.11
N ASN A 201 6.38 -32.19 -1.30
CA ASN A 201 5.62 -33.27 -0.69
C ASN A 201 5.93 -33.36 0.81
N VAL A 202 5.01 -33.96 1.56
CA VAL A 202 5.06 -33.99 3.02
C VAL A 202 6.34 -34.64 3.55
N LYS A 203 6.77 -35.74 2.91
CA LYS A 203 7.91 -36.54 3.38
C LYS A 203 9.22 -35.78 3.22
N ASP A 204 9.45 -35.21 2.05
CA ASP A 204 10.68 -34.48 1.79
C ASP A 204 10.69 -33.18 2.59
N TRP A 205 9.56 -32.46 2.63
CA TRP A 205 9.44 -31.22 3.39
C TRP A 205 9.64 -31.43 4.90
N SER A 206 9.05 -32.48 5.48
CA SER A 206 9.27 -32.81 6.89
C SER A 206 10.73 -33.18 7.17
N ALA A 207 11.41 -33.87 6.25
CA ALA A 207 12.82 -34.21 6.37
C ALA A 207 13.75 -32.97 6.33
N MET A 208 13.39 -31.92 5.57
CA MET A 208 14.14 -30.66 5.54
C MET A 208 14.09 -29.94 6.90
N VAL A 209 12.96 -30.03 7.60
CA VAL A 209 12.66 -29.28 8.83
C VAL A 209 13.03 -30.05 10.10
N TYR A 210 12.80 -31.37 10.10
CA TYR A 210 12.87 -32.18 11.32
C TYR A 210 14.30 -32.60 11.67
N HIS A 211 15.02 -31.70 12.34
CA HIS A 211 16.32 -31.98 12.94
C HIS A 211 16.32 -31.58 14.44
N PRO A 212 15.92 -32.52 15.33
CA PRO A 212 15.45 -32.24 16.70
C PRO A 212 16.51 -31.75 17.69
N LYS A 213 17.76 -31.56 17.26
CA LYS A 213 18.84 -31.03 18.11
C LYS A 213 18.69 -29.53 18.30
N LYS A 214 18.60 -28.76 17.21
CA LYS A 214 18.65 -27.29 17.24
C LYS A 214 17.58 -26.59 16.40
N PHE A 215 16.89 -27.30 15.51
CA PHE A 215 15.94 -26.68 14.59
C PHE A 215 16.52 -25.48 13.78
N GLU A 216 17.79 -25.56 13.37
CA GLU A 216 18.45 -24.60 12.47
C GLU A 216 17.96 -24.76 11.03
N VAL A 217 17.71 -23.69 10.30
CA VAL A 217 17.31 -23.78 8.89
C VAL A 217 18.50 -24.24 8.06
N LYS A 218 18.41 -25.47 7.53
CA LYS A 218 19.48 -26.10 6.74
C LYS A 218 19.22 -26.13 5.25
N GLN A 219 17.98 -25.97 4.83
CA GLN A 219 17.57 -26.01 3.43
C GLN A 219 16.52 -24.95 3.19
N PHE A 220 16.63 -24.28 2.04
CA PHE A 220 15.70 -23.22 1.63
C PHE A 220 14.85 -23.67 0.45
N ILE A 221 13.57 -23.30 0.45
CA ILE A 221 12.65 -23.62 -0.65
C ILE A 221 12.65 -22.43 -1.62
N MET A 222 12.72 -22.71 -2.91
CA MET A 222 12.66 -21.67 -3.94
C MET A 222 11.28 -20.99 -3.93
N LEU A 223 11.25 -19.68 -4.21
CA LEU A 223 10.01 -18.94 -4.36
C LEU A 223 9.24 -19.30 -5.64
N TYR A 224 9.95 -19.74 -6.67
CA TYR A 224 9.40 -20.10 -7.97
C TYR A 224 10.25 -21.18 -8.63
N LYS A 225 9.70 -21.81 -9.67
CA LYS A 225 10.44 -22.76 -10.51
C LYS A 225 11.30 -21.97 -11.52
N PRO A 226 12.63 -22.12 -11.53
CA PRO A 226 13.47 -21.47 -12.54
C PRO A 226 13.18 -22.02 -13.94
N ASP A 227 13.43 -21.21 -14.97
CA ASP A 227 13.30 -21.61 -16.36
C ASP A 227 14.32 -22.70 -16.69
N SER A 228 13.99 -23.55 -17.66
CA SER A 228 14.87 -24.65 -18.05
C SER A 228 16.24 -24.13 -18.48
N GLY A 229 17.30 -24.60 -17.80
CA GLY A 229 18.68 -24.19 -18.07
C GLY A 229 19.10 -22.86 -17.42
N THR A 230 18.27 -22.29 -16.53
CA THR A 230 18.63 -21.11 -15.73
C THR A 230 18.82 -21.48 -14.26
N ASP A 231 19.75 -20.80 -13.60
CA ASP A 231 19.93 -20.91 -12.16
C ASP A 231 18.82 -20.12 -11.43
N TYR A 232 18.44 -20.60 -10.25
CA TYR A 232 17.50 -19.89 -9.40
C TYR A 232 18.14 -18.60 -8.88
N ASP A 233 17.50 -17.46 -9.18
CA ASP A 233 17.89 -16.17 -8.66
C ASP A 233 16.89 -15.73 -7.58
N PRO A 234 17.27 -15.75 -6.29
CA PRO A 234 16.39 -15.32 -5.20
C PRO A 234 16.04 -13.84 -5.27
N ASN A 235 16.84 -13.05 -5.99
CA ASN A 235 16.70 -11.61 -6.14
C ASN A 235 15.80 -11.20 -7.33
N LYS A 236 15.27 -12.19 -8.07
CA LYS A 236 14.48 -11.97 -9.29
C LYS A 236 13.06 -12.49 -9.13
N ALA A 237 12.09 -11.74 -9.66
CA ALA A 237 10.73 -12.22 -9.84
C ALA A 237 10.64 -13.25 -10.98
N PRO A 238 9.72 -14.23 -10.93
CA PRO A 238 9.48 -15.13 -12.05
C PRO A 238 9.07 -14.35 -13.30
N ALA A 239 9.55 -14.79 -14.48
CA ALA A 239 9.51 -14.04 -15.74
C ALA A 239 8.10 -13.57 -16.17
N GLU A 240 7.04 -14.22 -15.68
CA GLU A 240 5.64 -13.90 -15.99
C GLU A 240 4.96 -12.96 -14.97
N ARG A 241 5.65 -12.53 -13.90
CA ARG A 241 5.00 -11.83 -12.75
C ARG A 241 5.83 -10.67 -12.19
N TYR A 242 6.27 -9.79 -13.09
CA TYR A 242 7.29 -8.74 -12.85
C TYR A 242 6.96 -7.63 -11.84
N ASN A 243 5.69 -7.42 -11.46
CA ASN A 243 5.28 -6.15 -10.83
C ASN A 243 4.95 -6.20 -9.32
N ASP A 244 4.90 -7.37 -8.67
CA ASP A 244 4.43 -7.47 -7.27
C ASP A 244 4.98 -8.69 -6.50
N TYR A 245 6.09 -9.28 -6.96
CA TYR A 245 6.62 -10.50 -6.35
C TYR A 245 7.60 -10.17 -5.22
N GLU A 246 7.31 -10.59 -3.99
CA GLU A 246 8.26 -10.52 -2.89
C GLU A 246 9.52 -11.32 -3.24
N VAL A 247 10.66 -10.66 -3.12
CA VAL A 247 11.98 -11.20 -3.43
C VAL A 247 12.53 -11.87 -2.17
N ALA A 248 13.17 -13.03 -2.30
CA ALA A 248 13.84 -13.66 -1.17
C ALA A 248 15.09 -12.83 -0.88
N VAL A 249 14.98 -11.86 0.04
CA VAL A 249 16.09 -11.00 0.42
C VAL A 249 17.18 -11.89 1.01
N ALA A 250 18.16 -12.26 0.21
CA ALA A 250 19.46 -12.67 0.69
C ALA A 250 20.23 -11.36 0.82
N ALA A 251 20.29 -10.79 2.02
CA ALA A 251 20.93 -9.50 2.23
C ALA A 251 22.34 -9.50 1.60
N ASP A 252 22.60 -8.49 0.77
CA ASP A 252 23.94 -8.17 0.30
C ASP A 252 24.78 -7.87 1.54
N SER A 253 25.78 -8.71 1.78
CA SER A 253 26.76 -8.53 2.85
C SER A 253 27.69 -7.34 2.60
N THR A 254 27.38 -6.44 1.66
CA THR A 254 27.74 -5.04 1.80
C THR A 254 26.93 -4.40 2.93
N ALA A 255 27.30 -4.73 4.18
CA ALA A 255 27.42 -3.66 5.15
C ALA A 255 28.27 -2.59 4.46
N ALA A 256 27.61 -1.53 3.99
CA ALA A 256 28.28 -0.38 3.44
C ALA A 256 29.29 0.04 4.51
N TYR A 257 30.57 -0.12 4.19
CA TYR A 257 31.69 0.19 5.08
C TYR A 257 31.81 1.69 5.41
N GLU A 258 30.76 2.49 5.18
CA GLU A 258 30.66 3.91 5.56
C GLU A 258 29.19 4.31 5.79
N ASP A 259 28.51 3.77 6.80
CA ASP A 259 27.22 4.32 7.24
C ASP A 259 27.41 5.28 8.42
N ASN A 260 27.21 6.55 8.10
CA ASN A 260 27.09 7.68 9.01
C ASN A 260 25.90 7.46 9.96
N TYR A 261 26.12 7.22 11.26
CA TYR A 261 25.02 7.06 12.22
C TYR A 261 24.76 8.32 13.04
N LEU A 262 23.49 8.58 13.36
CA LEU A 262 23.11 9.65 14.28
C LEU A 262 23.47 9.23 15.72
N ALA A 263 24.43 9.91 16.33
CA ALA A 263 24.74 9.78 17.75
C ALA A 263 23.55 10.25 18.61
N ALA A 264 23.55 9.86 19.89
CA ALA A 264 22.48 10.17 20.84
C ALA A 264 22.22 11.67 21.06
N ASN A 265 23.13 12.54 20.58
CA ASN A 265 23.04 14.00 20.58
C ASN A 265 22.54 14.61 19.25
N GLY A 266 22.33 13.82 18.20
CA GLY A 266 21.91 14.27 16.87
C GLY A 266 23.03 14.56 15.87
N GLU A 267 24.30 14.28 16.22
CA GLU A 267 25.45 14.45 15.31
C GLU A 267 25.67 13.20 14.45
N ILE A 268 26.13 13.39 13.22
CA ILE A 268 26.46 12.28 12.31
C ILE A 268 27.89 11.81 12.60
N HIS A 269 28.04 10.60 13.10
CA HIS A 269 29.32 9.95 13.37
C HIS A 269 29.69 8.98 12.25
N LYS A 270 30.94 9.05 11.78
CA LYS A 270 31.52 8.08 10.85
C LYS A 270 31.73 6.75 11.58
N ASP A 271 31.42 5.65 10.91
CA ASP A 271 31.50 4.29 11.46
C ASP A 271 32.90 4.03 12.06
N THR A 272 32.97 3.81 13.37
CA THR A 272 34.24 3.63 14.09
C THR A 272 34.46 2.20 14.56
N ILE A 273 33.44 1.33 14.44
CA ILE A 273 33.46 -0.03 14.97
C ILE A 273 33.44 -1.03 13.82
N ASN A 274 34.43 -1.93 13.80
CA ASN A 274 34.52 -2.97 12.77
C ASN A 274 33.78 -4.24 13.23
N ILE A 275 33.07 -4.91 12.33
CA ILE A 275 32.44 -6.21 12.63
C ILE A 275 33.44 -7.25 13.18
N ARG A 276 34.72 -7.17 12.77
CA ARG A 276 35.81 -8.02 13.29
C ARG A 276 36.03 -7.89 14.80
N ASP A 277 35.60 -6.78 15.40
CA ASP A 277 35.65 -6.60 16.84
C ASP A 277 34.64 -7.51 17.57
N PHE A 278 33.55 -7.89 16.91
CA PHE A 278 32.52 -8.79 17.43
C PHE A 278 32.71 -10.22 16.94
N ASN A 279 33.14 -10.40 15.69
CA ASN A 279 33.45 -11.69 15.09
C ASN A 279 34.83 -11.68 14.42
N PRO A 280 35.89 -12.07 15.14
CA PRO A 280 37.25 -12.15 14.58
C PRO A 280 37.40 -13.16 13.43
N ASN A 281 36.45 -14.09 13.28
CA ASN A 281 36.48 -15.15 12.26
C ASN A 281 35.52 -14.89 11.10
N VAL A 282 34.91 -13.69 10.98
CA VAL A 282 33.93 -13.38 9.93
C VAL A 282 34.43 -13.74 8.52
N ASP A 283 35.69 -13.43 8.21
CA ASP A 283 36.31 -13.71 6.90
C ASP A 283 36.50 -15.22 6.61
N ARG A 284 36.39 -16.08 7.63
CA ARG A 284 36.49 -17.55 7.53
C ARG A 284 35.14 -18.25 7.56
N GLU A 285 34.09 -17.53 7.98
CA GLU A 285 32.74 -18.04 8.04
C GLU A 285 32.05 -17.88 6.69
N ILE A 286 31.00 -18.68 6.45
CA ILE A 286 30.22 -18.56 5.23
C ILE A 286 29.25 -17.40 5.43
N ALA A 287 29.30 -16.41 4.54
CA ALA A 287 28.36 -15.30 4.55
C ALA A 287 26.90 -15.81 4.47
N PRO A 288 25.94 -15.14 5.11
CA PRO A 288 24.54 -15.58 5.13
C PRO A 288 23.95 -15.74 3.73
N GLU A 289 24.29 -14.85 2.80
CA GLU A 289 23.90 -14.93 1.39
C GLU A 289 24.45 -16.19 0.72
N ASP A 290 25.74 -16.47 0.92
CA ASP A 290 26.39 -17.68 0.41
C ASP A 290 25.82 -18.94 1.06
N TYR A 291 25.51 -18.90 2.36
CA TYR A 291 24.87 -19.99 3.07
C TYR A 291 23.48 -20.25 2.48
N PHE A 292 22.69 -19.21 2.22
CA PHE A 292 21.41 -19.34 1.56
C PHE A 292 21.58 -19.99 0.17
N LYS A 293 22.40 -19.40 -0.71
CA LYS A 293 22.62 -19.88 -2.10
C LYS A 293 23.09 -21.34 -2.15
N ARG A 294 23.99 -21.75 -1.26
CA ARG A 294 24.52 -23.13 -1.19
C ARG A 294 23.50 -24.15 -0.66
N ASN A 295 22.49 -23.69 0.08
CA ASN A 295 21.50 -24.54 0.73
C ASN A 295 20.09 -24.40 0.13
N VAL A 296 19.94 -23.74 -1.02
CA VAL A 296 18.68 -23.76 -1.77
C VAL A 296 18.41 -25.18 -2.28
N SER A 297 17.25 -25.72 -1.93
CA SER A 297 16.76 -27.01 -2.40
C SER A 297 16.15 -26.91 -3.79
N HIS A 298 15.98 -28.04 -4.47
CA HIS A 298 15.27 -28.10 -5.76
C HIS A 298 13.73 -27.96 -5.61
N PHE A 299 13.23 -27.81 -4.38
CA PHE A 299 11.81 -27.62 -4.14
C PHE A 299 11.42 -26.15 -4.31
N TYR A 300 10.21 -25.91 -4.80
CA TYR A 300 9.64 -24.58 -4.97
C TYR A 300 8.21 -24.53 -4.43
N TYR A 301 7.82 -23.35 -3.95
CA TYR A 301 6.45 -23.06 -3.53
C TYR A 301 6.11 -21.59 -3.80
N TYR A 302 5.05 -21.35 -4.56
CA TYR A 302 4.66 -20.01 -5.01
C TYR A 302 3.88 -19.27 -3.92
N THR A 303 4.60 -18.77 -2.92
CA THR A 303 4.04 -18.11 -1.74
C THR A 303 3.30 -16.81 -2.07
N GLN A 304 3.80 -16.03 -3.03
CA GLN A 304 3.10 -14.82 -3.47
C GLN A 304 1.74 -15.14 -4.11
N ASP A 305 1.61 -16.25 -4.84
CA ASP A 305 0.32 -16.63 -5.44
C ASP A 305 -0.70 -16.95 -4.36
N LEU A 306 -0.25 -17.62 -3.29
CA LEU A 306 -1.11 -17.87 -2.14
C LEU A 306 -1.54 -16.55 -1.51
N LYS A 307 -0.61 -15.62 -1.27
CA LYS A 307 -0.91 -14.31 -0.70
C LYS A 307 -1.91 -13.54 -1.57
N ASN A 308 -1.66 -13.42 -2.87
CA ASN A 308 -2.54 -12.76 -3.84
C ASN A 308 -3.93 -13.40 -3.89
N LEU A 309 -4.03 -14.74 -3.81
CA LEU A 309 -5.32 -15.42 -3.76
C LEU A 309 -6.10 -15.06 -2.50
N LEU A 310 -5.43 -15.05 -1.33
CA LEU A 310 -6.07 -14.68 -0.07
C LEU A 310 -6.56 -13.23 -0.10
N GLU A 311 -5.72 -12.32 -0.59
CA GLU A 311 -6.05 -10.89 -0.76
C GLU A 311 -7.25 -10.73 -1.69
N ASN A 312 -7.20 -11.29 -2.90
CA ASN A 312 -8.31 -11.21 -3.87
C ASN A 312 -9.62 -11.76 -3.29
N VAL A 313 -9.56 -12.85 -2.53
CA VAL A 313 -10.73 -13.45 -1.88
C VAL A 313 -11.32 -12.54 -0.81
N ASP A 314 -10.51 -11.79 -0.08
CA ASP A 314 -11.01 -10.81 0.88
C ASP A 314 -11.51 -9.54 0.19
N THR A 315 -10.79 -9.02 -0.81
CA THR A 315 -11.24 -7.88 -1.63
C THR A 315 -12.62 -8.17 -2.23
N ILE A 316 -12.87 -9.35 -2.83
CA ILE A 316 -14.19 -9.69 -3.39
C ILE A 316 -15.29 -9.74 -2.32
N LYS A 317 -14.98 -10.07 -1.06
CA LYS A 317 -15.98 -10.07 0.02
C LYS A 317 -16.29 -8.66 0.51
N THR A 318 -15.32 -7.76 0.45
CA THR A 318 -15.42 -6.42 1.02
C THR A 318 -15.81 -5.36 -0.01
N ASP A 319 -15.41 -5.53 -1.28
CA ASP A 319 -15.75 -4.61 -2.36
C ASP A 319 -17.14 -4.91 -2.93
N ASP A 320 -17.98 -3.88 -2.93
CA ASP A 320 -19.24 -3.87 -3.66
C ASP A 320 -18.99 -3.56 -5.14
N PHE A 321 -18.35 -4.51 -5.85
CA PHE A 321 -18.11 -4.41 -7.30
C PHE A 321 -19.40 -4.13 -8.08
N PHE A 322 -20.54 -4.59 -7.56
CA PHE A 322 -21.85 -4.34 -8.17
C PHE A 322 -22.22 -2.87 -8.10
N SER A 323 -22.06 -2.19 -6.96
CA SER A 323 -22.32 -0.74 -6.84
C SER A 323 -21.49 0.07 -7.85
N ASP A 324 -20.19 -0.23 -7.96
CA ASP A 324 -19.28 0.50 -8.85
C ASP A 324 -19.54 0.22 -10.33
N SER A 325 -19.83 -1.04 -10.68
CA SER A 325 -20.14 -1.42 -12.06
C SER A 325 -21.52 -0.92 -12.52
N VAL A 326 -22.52 -0.95 -11.64
CA VAL A 326 -23.86 -0.42 -11.91
C VAL A 326 -23.79 1.06 -12.28
N HIS A 327 -22.86 1.80 -11.66
CA HIS A 327 -22.65 3.20 -11.96
C HIS A 327 -22.30 3.46 -13.43
N LEU A 328 -21.38 2.66 -14.00
CA LEU A 328 -20.98 2.76 -15.40
C LEU A 328 -22.16 2.40 -16.34
N PHE A 329 -22.92 1.36 -16.01
CA PHE A 329 -24.09 0.98 -16.81
C PHE A 329 -25.19 2.05 -16.80
N ILE A 330 -25.40 2.74 -15.67
CA ILE A 330 -26.35 3.86 -15.56
C ILE A 330 -25.96 4.99 -16.52
N TRP A 331 -24.68 5.36 -16.63
CA TRP A 331 -24.24 6.40 -17.55
C TRP A 331 -24.35 6.01 -19.02
N ILE A 332 -24.05 4.76 -19.37
CA ILE A 332 -24.27 4.23 -20.73
C ILE A 332 -25.76 4.29 -21.08
N ALA A 333 -26.63 3.83 -20.18
CA ALA A 333 -28.08 3.89 -20.36
C ALA A 333 -28.58 5.34 -20.50
N PHE A 334 -28.07 6.26 -19.67
CA PHE A 334 -28.40 7.67 -19.73
C PHE A 334 -27.98 8.31 -21.06
N ALA A 335 -26.76 8.04 -21.53
CA ALA A 335 -26.25 8.53 -22.82
C ALA A 335 -27.08 8.03 -24.01
N LEU A 336 -27.48 6.75 -24.00
CA LEU A 336 -28.36 6.20 -25.03
C LEU A 336 -29.76 6.83 -24.96
N ALA A 337 -30.31 7.00 -23.77
CA ALA A 337 -31.63 7.60 -23.58
C ALA A 337 -31.67 9.05 -24.08
N ILE A 338 -30.65 9.86 -23.79
CA ILE A 338 -30.62 11.26 -24.23
C ILE A 338 -30.42 11.41 -25.74
N LEU A 339 -29.68 10.50 -26.38
CA LEU A 339 -29.54 10.45 -27.83
C LEU A 339 -30.88 10.10 -28.50
N ILE A 340 -31.56 9.06 -28.03
CA ILE A 340 -32.89 8.67 -28.53
C ILE A 340 -33.89 9.81 -28.32
N PHE A 341 -33.88 10.45 -27.15
CA PHE A 341 -34.74 11.61 -26.85
C PHE A 341 -34.46 12.78 -27.80
N SER A 342 -33.18 13.11 -28.03
CA SER A 342 -32.77 14.20 -28.93
C SER A 342 -33.25 13.97 -30.37
N PHE A 343 -33.09 12.73 -30.86
CA PHE A 343 -33.60 12.31 -32.17
C PHE A 343 -35.13 12.42 -32.26
N ARG A 344 -35.86 11.95 -31.24
CA ARG A 344 -37.34 12.00 -31.19
C ARG A 344 -37.90 13.42 -31.15
N VAL A 345 -37.17 14.36 -30.55
CA VAL A 345 -37.61 15.75 -30.37
C VAL A 345 -37.34 16.61 -31.60
N THR A 346 -36.14 16.46 -32.18
CA THR A 346 -35.66 17.29 -33.28
C THR A 346 -35.83 16.54 -34.61
N ASP A 347 -34.76 16.01 -35.19
CA ASP A 347 -34.72 15.09 -36.33
C ASP A 347 -33.27 14.58 -36.52
N LEU A 348 -33.03 13.57 -37.37
CA LEU A 348 -31.67 13.05 -37.64
C LEU A 348 -30.73 14.15 -38.14
N ARG A 349 -31.23 15.03 -39.00
CA ARG A 349 -30.44 16.13 -39.59
C ARG A 349 -29.90 17.05 -38.50
N ALA A 350 -30.76 17.49 -37.58
CA ALA A 350 -30.37 18.36 -36.47
C ALA A 350 -29.37 17.67 -35.53
N LEU A 351 -29.57 16.38 -35.23
CA LEU A 351 -28.66 15.58 -34.42
C LEU A 351 -27.26 15.53 -35.04
N LEU A 352 -27.14 15.19 -36.32
CA LEU A 352 -25.84 15.14 -37.02
C LEU A 352 -25.14 16.50 -37.04
N PHE A 353 -25.87 17.58 -37.35
CA PHE A 353 -25.30 18.92 -37.29
C PHE A 353 -24.89 19.33 -35.88
N SER A 354 -25.58 18.86 -34.83
CA SER A 354 -25.20 19.15 -33.45
C SER A 354 -23.86 18.51 -33.05
N ILE A 355 -23.61 17.27 -33.51
CA ILE A 355 -22.33 16.57 -33.26
C ILE A 355 -21.19 17.30 -33.96
N ILE A 356 -21.38 17.68 -35.24
CA ILE A 356 -20.39 18.43 -36.01
C ILE A 356 -20.13 19.79 -35.37
N SER A 357 -21.19 20.54 -35.04
CA SER A 357 -21.07 21.86 -34.40
C SER A 357 -20.39 21.79 -33.05
N ALA A 358 -20.66 20.76 -32.23
CA ALA A 358 -19.96 20.56 -30.96
C ALA A 358 -18.45 20.36 -31.18
N GLY A 359 -18.05 19.55 -32.17
CA GLY A 359 -16.65 19.36 -32.53
C GLY A 359 -15.98 20.66 -33.00
N VAL A 360 -16.66 21.46 -33.82
CA VAL A 360 -16.16 22.77 -34.27
C VAL A 360 -16.01 23.74 -33.10
N ILE A 361 -16.97 23.79 -32.17
CA ILE A 361 -16.89 24.64 -30.98
C ILE A 361 -15.70 24.24 -30.12
N ILE A 362 -15.50 22.95 -29.86
CA ILE A 362 -14.35 22.46 -29.06
C ILE A 362 -13.05 22.92 -29.72
N LEU A 363 -12.90 22.71 -31.03
CA LEU A 363 -11.72 23.13 -31.78
C LEU A 363 -11.46 24.64 -31.70
N LEU A 364 -12.51 25.46 -31.84
CA LEU A 364 -12.40 26.92 -31.71
C LEU A 364 -11.98 27.35 -30.30
N VAL A 365 -12.55 26.75 -29.26
CA VAL A 365 -12.18 27.04 -27.86
C VAL A 365 -10.74 26.62 -27.58
N THR A 366 -10.31 25.45 -28.07
CA THR A 366 -8.92 25.00 -27.91
C THR A 366 -7.94 25.94 -28.61
N LEU A 367 -8.22 26.34 -29.86
CA LEU A 367 -7.39 27.29 -30.60
C LEU A 367 -7.32 28.65 -29.90
N PHE A 368 -8.45 29.13 -29.37
CA PHE A 368 -8.51 30.35 -28.57
C PHE A 368 -7.62 30.24 -27.32
N CYS A 369 -7.75 29.17 -26.53
CA CYS A 369 -6.91 28.95 -25.35
C CYS A 369 -5.42 28.88 -25.69
N VAL A 370 -5.04 28.17 -26.76
CA VAL A 370 -3.65 28.06 -27.22
C VAL A 370 -3.10 29.41 -27.69
N PHE A 371 -3.89 30.18 -28.43
CA PHE A 371 -3.53 31.52 -28.86
C PHE A 371 -3.24 32.44 -27.66
N PHE A 372 -4.10 32.47 -26.65
CA PHE A 372 -3.89 33.28 -25.45
C PHE A 372 -2.73 32.76 -24.57
N ALA A 373 -2.47 31.47 -24.55
CA ALA A 373 -1.31 30.90 -23.87
C ALA A 373 0.01 31.32 -24.53
N PHE A 374 0.04 31.39 -25.87
CA PHE A 374 1.24 31.72 -26.64
C PHE A 374 1.48 33.24 -26.77
N VAL A 375 0.42 34.02 -27.01
CA VAL A 375 0.51 35.48 -27.23
C VAL A 375 0.45 36.25 -25.92
N GLY A 376 -0.42 35.85 -24.98
CA GLY A 376 -0.65 36.55 -23.73
C GLY A 376 0.16 36.03 -22.54
N GLY A 377 0.88 34.92 -22.69
CA GLY A 377 1.64 34.29 -21.60
C GLY A 377 0.76 33.68 -20.49
N PHE A 378 -0.55 33.64 -20.67
CA PHE A 378 -1.50 33.09 -19.70
C PHE A 378 -1.48 31.56 -19.72
N LYS A 379 -0.61 30.95 -18.92
CA LYS A 379 -0.52 29.48 -18.76
C LYS A 379 -1.33 28.94 -17.56
N ASN A 380 -2.19 29.77 -16.97
CA ASN A 380 -2.94 29.40 -15.78
C ASN A 380 -4.09 28.44 -16.13
N ALA A 381 -4.11 27.26 -15.49
CA ALA A 381 -5.18 26.27 -15.67
C ALA A 381 -6.58 26.86 -15.41
N PHE A 382 -6.70 27.77 -14.44
CA PHE A 382 -7.94 28.49 -14.15
C PHE A 382 -8.48 29.28 -15.34
N PHE A 383 -7.61 29.92 -16.14
CA PHE A 383 -8.06 30.67 -17.31
C PHE A 383 -8.76 29.76 -18.34
N ILE A 384 -8.19 28.57 -18.57
CA ILE A 384 -8.77 27.58 -19.48
C ILE A 384 -10.12 27.11 -18.95
N LEU A 385 -10.19 26.72 -17.68
CA LEU A 385 -11.43 26.23 -17.06
C LEU A 385 -12.55 27.28 -17.11
N TYR A 386 -12.26 28.53 -16.78
CA TYR A 386 -13.25 29.62 -16.83
C TYR A 386 -13.67 29.96 -18.27
N THR A 387 -12.76 29.88 -19.24
CA THR A 387 -13.11 30.06 -20.65
C THR A 387 -14.12 29.02 -21.12
N ILE A 388 -13.88 27.75 -20.78
CA ILE A 388 -14.81 26.65 -21.10
C ILE A 388 -16.15 26.87 -20.38
N LEU A 389 -16.12 27.30 -19.11
CA LEU A 389 -17.34 27.59 -18.34
C LEU A 389 -18.17 28.70 -18.99
N THR A 390 -17.54 29.81 -19.39
CA THR A 390 -18.22 30.92 -20.07
C THR A 390 -18.86 30.47 -21.38
N VAL A 391 -18.16 29.69 -22.20
CA VAL A 391 -18.71 29.14 -23.44
C VAL A 391 -19.88 28.19 -23.15
N GLY A 392 -19.77 27.34 -22.13
CA GLY A 392 -20.85 26.47 -21.68
C GLY A 392 -22.11 27.23 -21.28
N VAL A 393 -21.96 28.32 -20.51
CA VAL A 393 -23.09 29.21 -20.15
C VAL A 393 -23.73 29.82 -21.39
N ILE A 394 -22.92 30.33 -22.33
CA ILE A 394 -23.43 30.91 -23.58
C ILE A 394 -24.25 29.87 -24.36
N ILE A 395 -23.74 28.65 -24.51
CA ILE A 395 -24.42 27.55 -25.20
C ILE A 395 -25.77 27.24 -24.56
N LEU A 396 -25.84 27.16 -23.23
CA LEU A 396 -27.09 26.88 -22.51
C LEU A 396 -28.12 28.01 -22.64
N LEU A 397 -27.67 29.27 -22.82
CA LEU A 397 -28.55 30.44 -22.95
C LEU A 397 -29.05 30.66 -24.39
N ILE A 398 -28.28 30.27 -25.42
CA ILE A 398 -28.63 30.51 -26.83
C ILE A 398 -30.03 29.99 -27.20
N PRO A 399 -30.43 28.76 -26.85
CA PRO A 399 -31.77 28.27 -27.16
C PRO A 399 -32.87 29.16 -26.58
N LEU A 400 -32.70 29.62 -25.34
CA LEU A 400 -33.68 30.44 -24.62
C LEU A 400 -33.88 31.81 -25.27
N ILE A 401 -32.80 32.43 -25.75
CA ILE A 401 -32.82 33.78 -26.33
C ILE A 401 -33.27 33.78 -27.79
N THR A 402 -32.96 32.73 -28.53
CA THR A 402 -33.17 32.66 -29.99
C THR A 402 -34.56 32.14 -30.40
N ILE A 403 -35.41 31.77 -29.43
CA ILE A 403 -36.74 31.24 -29.71
C ILE A 403 -37.60 32.26 -30.49
N GLY A 404 -38.13 31.84 -31.63
CA GLY A 404 -38.93 32.68 -32.53
C GLY A 404 -38.17 33.76 -33.31
N LYS A 405 -36.84 33.86 -33.13
CA LYS A 405 -36.00 34.88 -33.81
C LYS A 405 -34.98 34.27 -34.77
N ALA A 406 -34.51 33.06 -34.51
CA ALA A 406 -33.55 32.36 -35.35
C ALA A 406 -34.21 31.26 -36.18
N ARG A 407 -33.48 30.77 -37.19
CA ARG A 407 -33.89 29.59 -37.97
C ARG A 407 -34.05 28.39 -37.04
N LYS A 408 -35.16 27.67 -37.19
CA LYS A 408 -35.54 26.52 -36.36
C LYS A 408 -34.43 25.47 -36.22
N ILE A 409 -33.68 25.22 -37.30
CA ILE A 409 -32.54 24.29 -37.32
C ILE A 409 -31.37 24.74 -36.42
N VAL A 410 -31.07 26.05 -36.37
CA VAL A 410 -29.96 26.57 -35.54
C VAL A 410 -30.31 26.43 -34.07
N THR A 411 -31.53 26.79 -33.68
CA THR A 411 -32.02 26.60 -32.31
C THR A 411 -32.02 25.13 -31.92
N SER A 412 -32.40 24.22 -32.83
CA SER A 412 -32.37 22.77 -32.56
C SER A 412 -30.97 22.22 -32.28
N ILE A 413 -29.94 22.73 -32.96
CA ILE A 413 -28.55 22.33 -32.74
C ILE A 413 -28.11 22.69 -31.31
N PHE A 414 -28.30 23.94 -30.89
CA PHE A 414 -27.94 24.38 -29.55
C PHE A 414 -28.79 23.71 -28.46
N MET A 415 -30.04 23.34 -28.77
CA MET A 415 -30.86 22.53 -27.85
C MET A 415 -30.25 21.17 -27.59
N ILE A 416 -29.82 20.45 -28.63
CA ILE A 416 -29.22 19.12 -28.49
C ILE A 416 -27.90 19.21 -27.74
N ILE A 417 -27.04 20.17 -28.09
CA ILE A 417 -25.78 20.41 -27.38
C ILE A 417 -26.06 20.75 -25.91
N SER A 418 -27.09 21.52 -25.60
CA SER A 418 -27.48 21.83 -24.21
C SER A 418 -27.92 20.60 -23.45
N MET A 419 -28.77 19.75 -24.05
CA MET A 419 -29.26 18.53 -23.40
C MET A 419 -28.12 17.55 -23.09
N VAL A 420 -27.26 17.28 -24.08
CA VAL A 420 -26.13 16.35 -23.92
C VAL A 420 -24.98 16.94 -23.09
N GLY A 421 -24.73 18.24 -23.24
CA GLY A 421 -23.62 18.94 -22.60
C GLY A 421 -23.88 19.34 -21.15
N PHE A 422 -25.13 19.36 -20.69
CA PHE A 422 -25.45 19.78 -19.31
C PHE A 422 -24.78 18.94 -18.21
N PRO A 423 -24.75 17.59 -18.26
CA PRO A 423 -23.96 16.81 -17.31
C PRO A 423 -22.49 17.24 -17.26
N LEU A 424 -21.86 17.41 -18.44
CA LEU A 424 -20.46 17.83 -18.56
C LEU A 424 -20.24 19.25 -18.00
N PHE A 425 -21.24 20.12 -18.14
CA PHE A 425 -21.23 21.45 -17.55
C PHE A 425 -21.23 21.41 -16.02
N ILE A 426 -22.05 20.53 -15.40
CA ILE A 426 -22.03 20.33 -13.94
C ILE A 426 -20.68 19.74 -13.49
N TRP A 427 -20.13 18.78 -14.25
CA TRP A 427 -18.80 18.23 -13.97
C TRP A 427 -17.72 19.31 -13.98
N LEU A 428 -17.77 20.22 -14.96
CA LEU A 428 -16.84 21.35 -15.05
C LEU A 428 -16.91 22.26 -13.83
N ILE A 429 -18.11 22.53 -13.30
CA ILE A 429 -18.29 23.32 -12.06
C ILE A 429 -17.62 22.61 -10.88
N PHE A 430 -17.87 21.30 -10.70
CA PHE A 430 -17.21 20.53 -9.64
C PHE A 430 -15.69 20.50 -9.81
N GLY A 431 -15.20 20.35 -11.04
CA GLY A 431 -13.77 20.40 -11.35
C GLY A 431 -13.14 21.74 -10.96
N ILE A 432 -13.79 22.87 -11.27
CA ILE A 432 -13.30 24.21 -10.89
C ILE A 432 -13.25 24.36 -9.37
N VAL A 433 -14.31 23.95 -8.66
CA VAL A 433 -14.34 24.01 -7.19
C VAL A 433 -13.24 23.13 -6.58
N ASN A 434 -13.04 21.93 -7.13
CA ASN A 434 -12.01 21.00 -6.70
C ASN A 434 -10.60 21.60 -6.86
N GLU A 435 -10.31 22.15 -8.04
CA GLU A 435 -9.02 22.79 -8.32
C GLU A 435 -8.73 23.97 -7.40
N HIS A 436 -9.74 24.77 -7.06
CA HIS A 436 -9.58 25.86 -6.08
C HIS A 436 -9.25 25.33 -4.68
N GLN A 437 -9.94 24.30 -4.21
CA GLN A 437 -9.70 23.70 -2.89
C GLN A 437 -8.32 23.04 -2.81
N VAL A 438 -7.94 22.27 -3.83
CA VAL A 438 -6.63 21.61 -3.90
C VAL A 438 -5.51 22.64 -4.00
N SER A 439 -5.70 23.70 -4.80
CA SER A 439 -4.71 24.78 -4.92
C SER A 439 -4.53 25.54 -3.60
N ASP A 440 -5.62 25.93 -2.92
CA ASP A 440 -5.56 26.62 -1.62
C ASP A 440 -4.86 25.76 -0.55
N CYS A 441 -5.18 24.46 -0.53
CA CYS A 441 -4.49 23.51 0.34
C CYS A 441 -2.99 23.43 0.03
N ARG A 442 -2.59 23.29 -1.24
CA ARG A 442 -1.17 23.24 -1.63
C ARG A 442 -0.42 24.49 -1.20
N THR A 443 -1.00 25.68 -1.37
CA THR A 443 -0.38 26.93 -0.91
C THR A 443 -0.19 27.00 0.61
N LYS A 444 -1.04 26.35 1.40
CA LYS A 444 -0.91 26.27 2.87
C LYS A 444 0.10 25.21 3.30
N VAL A 445 0.20 24.11 2.56
CA VAL A 445 1.14 23.01 2.81
C VAL A 445 2.59 23.42 2.52
N TYR A 446 2.86 24.24 1.49
CA TYR A 446 4.22 24.74 1.24
C TYR A 446 4.80 25.64 2.36
N ILE A 447 3.99 25.98 3.37
CA ILE A 447 4.40 26.79 4.54
C ILE A 447 4.74 25.90 5.76
N GLY A 448 4.50 24.57 5.70
CA GLY A 448 4.86 23.64 6.79
C GLY A 448 5.29 22.25 6.30
N ASP A 449 6.24 21.62 7.01
CA ASP A 449 6.93 20.37 6.63
C ASP A 449 6.07 19.09 6.56
N ASN A 450 4.74 19.20 6.50
CA ASN A 450 3.85 18.05 6.45
C ASN A 450 3.39 17.76 5.01
N TYR A 451 3.82 16.62 4.45
CA TYR A 451 3.25 16.05 3.24
C TYR A 451 1.80 15.59 3.49
N MET A 452 0.85 16.52 3.48
CA MET A 452 -0.59 16.20 3.48
C MET A 452 -1.09 16.04 2.05
N ASN A 453 -1.77 14.92 1.77
CA ASN A 453 -2.55 14.74 0.56
C ASN A 453 -3.70 15.76 0.55
N CYS A 454 -3.58 16.79 -0.30
CA CYS A 454 -4.62 17.80 -0.47
C CYS A 454 -5.84 17.19 -1.16
N LYS A 455 -6.92 17.00 -0.40
CA LYS A 455 -8.21 16.48 -0.88
C LYS A 455 -9.14 17.63 -1.28
N GLY A 456 -9.80 17.49 -2.42
CA GLY A 456 -10.86 18.41 -2.86
C GLY A 456 -12.25 17.79 -2.76
N VAL A 457 -13.25 18.52 -3.24
CA VAL A 457 -14.67 18.11 -3.23
C VAL A 457 -14.91 16.82 -4.01
N LEU A 458 -14.15 16.56 -5.08
CA LEU A 458 -14.28 15.32 -5.85
C LEU A 458 -13.74 14.12 -5.08
N ASP A 459 -12.64 14.29 -4.32
CA ASP A 459 -12.10 13.23 -3.47
C ASP A 459 -13.03 12.92 -2.28
N ASN A 460 -13.66 13.96 -1.73
CA ASN A 460 -14.57 13.81 -0.60
C ASN A 460 -15.93 13.22 -0.98
N LEU A 461 -16.45 13.59 -2.15
CA LEU A 461 -17.74 13.08 -2.63
C LEU A 461 -17.61 11.75 -3.36
N GLY A 462 -16.44 11.41 -3.93
CA GLY A 462 -16.24 10.18 -4.71
C GLY A 462 -17.36 9.96 -5.73
N LEU A 463 -17.93 8.76 -5.75
CA LEU A 463 -19.05 8.39 -6.63
C LEU A 463 -20.34 9.18 -6.37
N THR A 464 -20.54 9.75 -5.18
CA THR A 464 -21.71 10.60 -4.89
C THR A 464 -21.77 11.82 -5.79
N SER A 465 -20.62 12.38 -6.18
CA SER A 465 -20.55 13.52 -7.12
C SER A 465 -21.27 13.20 -8.44
N SER A 466 -21.13 11.98 -8.92
CA SER A 466 -21.74 11.57 -10.17
C SER A 466 -23.25 11.32 -10.05
N TYR A 467 -23.74 10.83 -8.92
CA TYR A 467 -25.20 10.74 -8.69
C TYR A 467 -25.84 12.13 -8.64
N ILE A 468 -25.15 13.10 -8.00
CA ILE A 468 -25.60 14.50 -7.98
C ILE A 468 -25.69 15.04 -9.41
N MET A 469 -24.68 14.83 -10.26
CA MET A 469 -24.72 15.25 -11.67
C MET A 469 -25.92 14.68 -12.42
N LEU A 470 -26.21 13.40 -12.21
CA LEU A 470 -27.29 12.71 -12.91
C LEU A 470 -28.66 13.26 -12.48
N ILE A 471 -28.86 13.44 -11.17
CA ILE A 471 -30.07 14.07 -10.61
C ILE A 471 -30.21 15.52 -11.11
N SER A 472 -29.15 16.32 -11.06
CA SER A 472 -29.15 17.69 -11.58
C SER A 472 -29.52 17.73 -13.06
N THR A 473 -29.04 16.75 -13.84
CA THR A 473 -29.39 16.68 -15.26
C THR A 473 -30.85 16.31 -15.48
N PHE A 474 -31.42 15.37 -14.72
CA PHE A 474 -32.85 15.08 -14.80
C PHE A 474 -33.71 16.29 -14.44
N VAL A 475 -33.34 17.01 -13.39
CA VAL A 475 -34.02 18.26 -13.00
C VAL A 475 -33.94 19.28 -14.13
N PHE A 476 -32.77 19.47 -14.74
CA PHE A 476 -32.60 20.33 -15.90
C PHE A 476 -33.48 19.90 -17.06
N LEU A 477 -33.41 18.64 -17.49
CA LEU A 477 -34.21 18.11 -18.60
C LEU A 477 -35.71 18.25 -18.34
N TYR A 478 -36.17 18.02 -17.11
CA TYR A 478 -37.57 18.20 -16.73
C TYR A 478 -38.05 19.62 -17.02
N PHE A 479 -37.35 20.64 -16.52
CA PHE A 479 -37.67 22.04 -16.82
C PHE A 479 -37.47 22.39 -18.30
N TYR A 480 -36.44 21.84 -18.92
CA TYR A 480 -36.12 22.06 -20.33
C TYR A 480 -37.19 21.49 -21.27
N THR A 481 -37.94 20.46 -20.86
CA THR A 481 -39.06 19.94 -21.66
C THR A 481 -40.14 20.99 -21.94
N GLY A 482 -40.38 21.92 -21.01
CA GLY A 482 -41.29 23.04 -21.23
C GLY A 482 -40.82 23.96 -22.36
N PHE A 483 -39.50 24.18 -22.46
CA PHE A 483 -38.89 24.91 -23.55
C PHE A 483 -38.97 24.15 -24.88
N VAL A 484 -38.64 22.85 -24.87
CA VAL A 484 -38.73 21.96 -26.03
C VAL A 484 -40.13 21.98 -26.65
N LYS A 485 -41.17 21.90 -25.81
CA LYS A 485 -42.58 21.94 -26.27
C LYS A 485 -42.90 23.26 -26.98
N LYS A 486 -42.44 24.40 -26.43
CA LYS A 486 -42.62 25.73 -27.05
C LYS A 486 -41.91 25.83 -28.39
N TRP A 487 -40.66 25.37 -28.48
CA TRP A 487 -39.90 25.36 -29.73
C TRP A 487 -40.56 24.50 -30.81
N LYS A 488 -41.06 23.31 -30.45
CA LYS A 488 -41.73 22.40 -31.39
C LYS A 488 -43.01 22.98 -31.99
N ALA A 489 -43.71 23.85 -31.25
CA ALA A 489 -44.93 24.51 -31.69
C ALA A 489 -44.71 25.67 -32.68
N ILE A 490 -43.45 26.10 -32.91
CA ILE A 490 -43.13 27.18 -33.86
C ILE A 490 -43.23 26.64 -35.29
N PRO A 491 -43.90 27.35 -36.23
CA PRO A 491 -43.91 26.98 -37.64
C PRO A 491 -42.49 26.94 -38.22
N GLU A 492 -42.29 26.15 -39.28
CA GLU A 492 -40.95 25.91 -39.86
C GLU A 492 -40.24 27.15 -40.38
#